data_AF-A0AA45BE36-F1
#
_entry.id   AF-A0AA45BE36-F1
#
_cell.length_a   1.000
_cell.length_b   1.000
_cell.length_c   1.000
_cell.angle_alpha   90.00
_cell.angle_beta   90.00
_cell.angle_gamma   90.00
#
_symmetry.space_group_name_H-M   'P 1'
#
loop_
_entity.id
_entity.type
_entity.pdbx_description
1 polymer ?
#
loop_
_entity_poly.entity_id
_entity_poly.type
_entity_poly.pdbx_seq_one_letter_code
_entity_poly.pdbx_strand_id
1 'polypeptide(L)'
;MKTSVNTTWRHRRTSNVKEPGGAGKLNGVAIAIMTALGAALPAGLLYCVGRATRSGLLLTWGLDPELLPLGRIETIYGGLGAGLTAVLTAVATLVLLALYVIPVYGLNRLIATQLRQRRDRKGRPATKRVASARSMPQWIERGVTRAMLFASVSSLSVMCFFALQWYAERSGIGAALEQREAMTTCDPEQLPFPRFKPVVIQRGIGSTTERYAGFTITCASTGCAVYDPFRQIAQFVPRDGLVRFDTATVDQVCHPATRNAAAKAAVPAARH
;
A
#
# COMPACT_ATOMS: atom_id res chain seq x y z
N MET A 1 74.18 24.78 48.24
CA MET A 1 73.22 25.89 48.01
C MET A 1 73.18 26.16 46.51
N LYS A 2 71.97 26.13 45.92
CA LYS A 2 71.62 26.33 44.49
C LYS A 2 72.28 25.39 43.45
N THR A 3 71.57 24.33 43.12
CA THR A 3 71.60 23.71 41.79
C THR A 3 70.18 23.73 41.22
N SER A 4 70.02 24.43 40.09
CA SER A 4 68.77 24.59 39.36
C SER A 4 68.35 23.25 38.73
N VAL A 5 67.24 22.68 39.18
CA VAL A 5 66.67 21.47 38.59
C VAL A 5 65.89 21.86 37.34
N ASN A 6 66.34 21.32 36.22
CA ASN A 6 65.84 21.51 34.87
C ASN A 6 64.45 20.86 34.73
N THR A 7 63.38 21.65 34.64
CA THR A 7 62.01 21.14 34.41
C THR A 7 61.78 20.87 32.93
N THR A 8 62.16 19.68 32.46
CA THR A 8 61.66 19.16 31.18
C THR A 8 60.28 18.55 31.37
N TRP A 9 59.24 19.33 31.09
CA TRP A 9 57.89 18.81 30.93
C TRP A 9 57.84 17.89 29.70
N ARG A 10 57.87 16.57 29.92
CA ARG A 10 57.44 15.61 28.90
C ARG A 10 55.93 15.80 28.68
N HIS A 11 55.56 16.49 27.62
CA HIS A 11 54.22 16.34 27.05
C HIS A 11 54.04 14.87 26.65
N ARG A 12 53.25 14.15 27.44
CA ARG A 12 52.66 12.87 27.04
C ARG A 12 51.83 13.18 25.79
N ARG A 13 52.34 12.86 24.60
CA ARG A 13 51.52 12.80 23.39
C ARG A 13 50.44 11.77 23.66
N THR A 14 49.22 12.23 23.94
CA THR A 14 48.04 11.43 23.65
C THR A 14 48.06 11.23 22.14
N SER A 15 48.46 10.03 21.72
CA SER A 15 48.23 9.57 20.36
C SER A 15 46.73 9.66 20.11
N ASN A 16 46.32 10.71 19.40
CA ASN A 16 45.02 10.78 18.75
C ASN A 16 45.03 9.69 17.68
N VAL A 17 44.78 8.45 18.09
CA VAL A 17 44.28 7.43 17.18
C VAL A 17 42.87 7.88 16.87
N LYS A 18 42.75 8.65 15.79
CA LYS A 18 41.48 8.97 15.15
C LYS A 18 40.91 7.62 14.71
N GLU A 19 40.07 7.00 15.53
CA GLU A 19 39.31 5.84 15.08
C GLU A 19 38.54 6.27 13.81
N PRO A 20 38.77 5.64 12.66
CA PRO A 20 38.03 5.96 11.44
C PRO A 20 36.59 5.43 11.49
N GLY A 21 36.13 4.89 12.63
CA GLY A 21 34.87 4.16 12.78
C GLY A 21 33.61 5.02 12.99
N GLY A 22 33.71 6.31 13.28
CA GLY A 22 32.55 7.16 13.61
C GLY A 22 31.72 7.58 12.40
N ALA A 23 32.38 8.09 11.35
CA ALA A 23 31.70 8.58 10.13
C ALA A 23 31.13 7.45 9.27
N GLY A 24 31.82 6.30 9.23
CA GLY A 24 31.33 5.09 8.53
C GLY A 24 30.10 4.47 9.19
N LYS A 25 30.02 4.47 10.53
CA LYS A 25 28.84 4.00 11.27
C LYS A 25 27.64 4.94 11.10
N LEU A 26 27.83 6.26 11.14
CA LEU A 26 26.76 7.23 10.92
C LEU A 26 26.19 7.17 9.48
N ASN A 27 27.06 6.98 8.48
CA ASN A 27 26.62 6.77 7.10
C ASN A 27 25.92 5.41 6.93
N GLY A 28 26.42 4.34 7.55
CA GLY A 28 25.78 3.02 7.51
C GLY A 28 24.38 3.02 8.14
N VAL A 29 24.21 3.70 9.28
CA VAL A 29 22.92 3.87 9.95
C VAL A 29 21.96 4.70 9.10
N ALA A 30 22.42 5.82 8.51
CA ALA A 30 21.59 6.64 7.62
C ALA A 30 21.13 5.87 6.37
N ILE A 31 22.02 5.07 5.77
CA ILE A 31 21.68 4.21 4.64
C ILE A 31 20.66 3.15 5.07
N ALA A 32 20.87 2.49 6.21
CA ALA A 32 19.95 1.48 6.74
C ALA A 32 18.56 2.04 7.05
N ILE A 33 18.48 3.26 7.59
CA ILE A 33 17.21 3.96 7.84
C ILE A 33 16.52 4.27 6.51
N MET A 34 17.25 4.84 5.54
CA MET A 34 16.70 5.19 4.22
C MET A 34 16.23 3.96 3.44
N THR A 35 16.95 2.84 3.52
CA THR A 35 16.54 1.58 2.89
C THR A 35 15.34 0.97 3.60
N ALA A 36 15.30 0.99 4.94
CA ALA A 36 14.14 0.52 5.71
C ALA A 36 12.88 1.34 5.41
N LEU A 37 12.99 2.68 5.37
CA LEU A 37 11.89 3.57 4.96
C LEU A 37 11.50 3.33 3.49
N GLY A 38 12.48 3.14 2.62
CA GLY A 38 12.27 2.83 1.21
C GLY A 38 11.52 1.52 0.97
N ALA A 39 11.64 0.54 1.86
CA ALA A 39 10.88 -0.71 1.80
C ALA A 39 9.53 -0.64 2.54
N ALA A 40 9.49 0.03 3.69
CA ALA A 40 8.30 0.12 4.53
C ALA A 40 7.19 0.97 3.92
N LEU A 41 7.54 2.07 3.25
CA LEU A 41 6.55 2.96 2.64
C LEU A 41 5.76 2.28 1.49
N PRO A 42 6.39 1.63 0.50
CA PRO A 42 5.67 0.88 -0.52
C PRO A 42 4.84 -0.27 0.07
N ALA A 43 5.38 -1.01 1.04
CA ALA A 43 4.65 -2.09 1.69
C ALA A 43 3.40 -1.59 2.42
N GLY A 44 3.50 -0.45 3.13
CA GLY A 44 2.37 0.21 3.77
C GLY A 44 1.33 0.71 2.78
N LEU A 45 1.75 1.31 1.66
CA LEU A 45 0.84 1.76 0.61
C LEU A 45 0.10 0.58 -0.04
N LEU A 46 0.82 -0.49 -0.38
CA LEU A 46 0.23 -1.71 -0.94
C LEU A 46 -0.75 -2.36 0.05
N TYR A 47 -0.42 -2.36 1.33
CA TYR A 47 -1.32 -2.82 2.38
C TYR A 47 -2.62 -2.00 2.42
N CYS A 48 -2.53 -0.66 2.39
CA CYS A 48 -3.71 0.19 2.39
C CYS A 48 -4.56 0.01 1.13
N VAL A 49 -3.93 -0.06 -0.05
CA VAL A 49 -4.59 -0.32 -1.33
C VAL A 49 -5.31 -1.66 -1.30
N GLY A 50 -4.64 -2.73 -0.88
CA GLY A 50 -5.25 -4.06 -0.77
C GLY A 50 -6.42 -4.10 0.21
N ARG A 51 -6.32 -3.37 1.33
CA ARG A 51 -7.43 -3.21 2.27
C ARG A 51 -8.62 -2.48 1.63
N ALA A 52 -8.39 -1.37 0.93
CA ALA A 52 -9.45 -0.61 0.28
C ALA A 52 -10.15 -1.40 -0.83
N THR A 53 -9.39 -2.08 -1.70
CA THR A 53 -9.95 -2.98 -2.72
C THR A 53 -10.80 -4.07 -2.11
N ARG A 54 -10.31 -4.73 -1.05
CA ARG A 54 -11.05 -5.77 -0.36
C ARG A 54 -12.32 -5.25 0.30
N SER A 55 -12.26 -4.09 0.96
CA SER A 55 -13.45 -3.47 1.56
C SER A 55 -14.50 -3.15 0.51
N GLY A 56 -14.10 -2.53 -0.61
CA GLY A 56 -15.00 -2.25 -1.73
C GLY A 56 -15.65 -3.53 -2.28
N LEU A 57 -14.87 -4.61 -2.41
CA LEU A 57 -15.37 -5.91 -2.86
C LEU A 57 -16.40 -6.50 -1.88
N LEU A 58 -16.07 -6.58 -0.59
CA LEU A 58 -16.96 -7.18 0.42
C LEU A 58 -18.23 -6.38 0.64
N LEU A 59 -18.13 -5.05 0.71
CA LEU A 59 -19.30 -4.17 0.86
C LEU A 59 -20.24 -4.27 -0.35
N THR A 60 -19.71 -4.41 -1.57
CA THR A 60 -20.55 -4.61 -2.77
C THR A 60 -21.31 -5.94 -2.72
N TRP A 61 -20.74 -6.94 -2.06
CA TRP A 61 -21.41 -8.22 -1.78
C TRP A 61 -22.34 -8.18 -0.56
N GLY A 62 -22.44 -7.05 0.15
CA GLY A 62 -23.24 -6.93 1.38
C GLY A 62 -22.62 -7.63 2.59
N LEU A 63 -21.31 -7.93 2.54
CA LEU A 63 -20.58 -8.59 3.61
C LEU A 63 -19.79 -7.58 4.44
N ASP A 64 -19.74 -7.82 5.75
CA ASP A 64 -18.93 -7.01 6.66
C ASP A 64 -17.43 -7.33 6.50
N PRO A 65 -16.58 -6.33 6.16
CA PRO A 65 -15.14 -6.49 6.10
C PRO A 65 -14.49 -6.98 7.40
N GLU A 66 -15.11 -6.77 8.56
CA GLU A 66 -14.54 -7.18 9.84
C GLU A 66 -14.58 -8.70 10.05
N LEU A 67 -15.49 -9.41 9.37
CA LEU A 67 -15.65 -10.86 9.50
C LEU A 67 -14.53 -11.66 8.80
N LEU A 68 -13.80 -11.06 7.86
CA LEU A 68 -12.87 -11.75 6.96
C LEU A 68 -11.41 -11.25 7.03
N PRO A 69 -10.82 -10.95 8.20
CA PRO A 69 -9.50 -10.31 8.28
C PRO A 69 -8.43 -11.11 7.51
N LEU A 70 -8.04 -10.59 6.35
CA LEU A 70 -6.89 -11.08 5.60
C LEU A 70 -5.62 -10.87 6.42
N GLY A 71 -4.69 -11.82 6.30
CA GLY A 71 -3.34 -11.63 6.82
C GLY A 71 -2.68 -10.39 6.23
N ARG A 72 -1.71 -9.80 6.93
CA ARG A 72 -0.94 -8.65 6.41
C ARG A 72 -0.34 -8.95 5.04
N ILE A 73 0.22 -10.14 4.87
CA ILE A 73 0.87 -10.58 3.64
C ILE A 73 -0.17 -10.75 2.51
N GLU A 74 -1.30 -11.40 2.78
CA GLU A 74 -2.40 -11.57 1.82
C GLU A 74 -2.98 -10.23 1.36
N THR A 75 -3.11 -9.28 2.28
CA THR A 75 -3.57 -7.92 1.97
C THR A 75 -2.58 -7.20 1.05
N ILE A 76 -1.27 -7.33 1.31
CA ILE A 76 -0.24 -6.76 0.44
C ILE A 76 -0.28 -7.39 -0.95
N TYR A 77 -0.43 -8.72 -1.06
CA TYR A 77 -0.57 -9.40 -2.36
C TYR A 77 -1.84 -8.97 -3.11
N GLY A 78 -2.96 -8.80 -2.40
CA GLY A 78 -4.18 -8.24 -2.98
C GLY A 78 -3.96 -6.82 -3.52
N GLY A 79 -3.25 -5.98 -2.77
CA GLY A 79 -2.86 -4.64 -3.21
C GLY A 79 -1.91 -4.64 -4.41
N LEU A 80 -1.04 -5.66 -4.50
CA LEU A 80 -0.12 -5.84 -5.62
C LEU A 80 -0.86 -6.23 -6.90
N GLY A 81 -1.84 -7.13 -6.80
CA GLY A 81 -2.68 -7.54 -7.95
C GLY A 81 -3.61 -6.44 -8.44
N ALA A 82 -4.22 -5.66 -7.55
CA ALA A 82 -5.20 -4.63 -7.91
C ALA A 82 -4.61 -3.24 -8.18
N GLY A 83 -3.43 -2.93 -7.64
CA GLY A 83 -2.95 -1.56 -7.57
C GLY A 83 -1.47 -1.34 -7.76
N LEU A 84 -0.66 -2.36 -8.10
CA LEU A 84 0.78 -2.14 -8.35
C LEU A 84 1.02 -1.11 -9.46
N THR A 85 0.29 -1.19 -10.58
CA THR A 85 0.41 -0.23 -11.69
C THR A 85 0.00 1.18 -11.24
N ALA A 86 -1.11 1.31 -10.51
CA ALA A 86 -1.57 2.59 -9.97
C ALA A 86 -0.59 3.19 -8.94
N VAL A 87 -0.01 2.36 -8.07
CA VAL A 87 1.01 2.77 -7.10
C VAL A 87 2.29 3.19 -7.82
N LEU A 88 2.73 2.45 -8.84
CA LEU A 88 3.90 2.81 -9.64
C LEU A 88 3.69 4.11 -10.42
N THR A 89 2.51 4.33 -11.01
CA THR A 89 2.21 5.60 -11.69
C THR A 89 2.10 6.77 -10.72
N ALA A 90 1.49 6.57 -9.55
CA ALA A 90 1.47 7.56 -8.47
C ALA A 90 2.88 7.94 -8.00
N VAL A 91 3.74 6.96 -7.76
CA VAL A 91 5.13 7.21 -7.37
C VAL A 91 5.90 7.89 -8.51
N ALA A 92 5.76 7.41 -9.75
CA ALA A 92 6.44 7.99 -10.92
C ALA A 92 6.02 9.44 -11.16
N THR A 93 4.73 9.75 -11.04
CA THR A 93 4.20 11.12 -11.17
C THR A 93 4.75 12.02 -10.07
N LEU A 94 4.79 11.57 -8.81
CA LEU A 94 5.40 12.34 -7.71
C LEU A 94 6.90 12.58 -7.93
N VAL A 95 7.63 11.58 -8.41
CA VAL A 95 9.07 11.70 -8.74
C VAL A 95 9.28 12.68 -9.89
N LEU A 96 8.50 12.58 -10.97
CA LEU A 96 8.57 13.51 -12.10
C LEU A 96 8.23 14.95 -11.68
N LEU A 97 7.23 15.13 -10.83
CA LEU A 97 6.83 16.43 -10.31
C LEU A 97 7.93 17.03 -9.42
N ALA A 98 8.58 16.21 -8.58
CA ALA A 98 9.74 16.63 -7.81
C ALA A 98 10.93 17.01 -8.71
N LEU A 99 11.22 16.20 -9.74
CA LEU A 99 12.25 16.45 -10.74
C LEU A 99 11.94 17.68 -11.61
N TYR A 100 10.70 18.15 -11.69
CA TYR A 100 10.34 19.37 -12.41
C TYR A 100 10.35 20.61 -11.50
N VAL A 101 9.76 20.52 -10.31
CA VAL A 101 9.64 21.65 -9.38
C VAL A 101 11.00 22.06 -8.82
N ILE A 102 11.88 21.11 -8.49
CA ILE A 102 13.18 21.42 -7.90
C ILE A 102 14.08 22.19 -8.89
N PRO A 103 14.24 21.77 -10.16
CA PRO A 103 15.05 22.51 -11.14
C PRO A 103 14.41 23.82 -11.58
N VAL A 104 13.08 23.87 -11.78
CA VAL A 104 12.39 25.12 -12.16
C VAL A 104 12.56 26.16 -11.05
N TYR A 105 12.40 25.76 -9.78
CA TYR A 105 12.68 26.62 -8.64
C TYR A 105 14.15 27.04 -8.58
N GLY A 106 15.08 26.10 -8.77
CA GLY A 106 16.52 26.36 -8.80
C GLY A 106 16.93 27.35 -9.89
N LEU A 107 16.37 27.18 -11.10
CA LEU A 107 16.63 28.03 -12.26
C LEU A 107 16.06 29.43 -12.05
N ASN A 108 14.81 29.55 -11.59
CA ASN A 108 14.20 30.84 -11.26
C ASN A 108 15.01 31.59 -10.20
N ARG A 109 15.55 30.88 -9.21
CA ARG A 109 16.43 31.46 -8.20
C ARG A 109 17.76 31.91 -8.78
N LEU A 110 18.39 31.10 -9.64
CA LEU A 110 19.64 31.46 -10.32
C LEU A 110 19.46 32.72 -11.18
N ILE A 111 18.40 32.78 -11.98
CA ILE A 111 18.05 33.94 -12.81
C ILE A 111 17.83 35.18 -11.92
N ALA A 112 17.07 35.06 -10.83
CA ALA A 112 16.86 36.16 -9.89
C ALA A 112 18.17 36.67 -9.27
N THR A 113 19.09 35.77 -8.91
CA THR A 113 20.40 36.16 -8.37
C THR A 113 21.28 36.84 -9.41
N GLN A 114 21.32 36.34 -10.65
CA GLN A 114 22.09 36.96 -11.72
C GLN A 114 21.52 38.33 -12.13
N LEU A 115 20.20 38.49 -12.14
CA LEU A 115 19.55 39.77 -12.41
C LEU A 115 19.86 40.80 -11.30
N ARG A 116 19.88 40.39 -10.03
CA ARG A 116 20.33 41.24 -8.92
C ARG A 116 21.79 41.65 -9.08
N GLN A 117 22.70 40.70 -9.31
CA GLN A 117 24.12 40.99 -9.54
C GLN A 117 24.38 41.90 -10.76
N ARG A 118 23.64 41.72 -11.86
CA ARG A 118 23.74 42.60 -13.04
C ARG A 118 23.20 44.00 -12.76
N ARG A 119 22.18 44.14 -11.93
CA ARG A 119 21.63 45.45 -11.52
C ARG A 119 22.62 46.19 -10.61
N ASP A 120 23.27 45.48 -9.70
CA ASP A 120 24.29 46.03 -8.80
C ASP A 120 25.57 46.42 -9.57
N ARG A 121 26.04 45.57 -10.51
CA ARG A 121 27.21 45.87 -11.37
C ARG A 121 26.98 47.04 -12.34
N LYS A 122 25.73 47.31 -12.74
CA LYS A 122 25.40 48.42 -13.63
C LYS A 122 25.30 49.77 -12.92
N GLY A 123 25.59 49.84 -11.61
CA GLY A 123 25.66 51.10 -10.86
C GLY A 123 24.38 51.94 -10.93
N ARG A 124 23.23 51.33 -11.24
CA ARG A 124 21.96 52.07 -11.26
C ARG A 124 21.60 52.38 -9.80
N PRO A 125 21.51 53.65 -9.40
CA PRO A 125 21.07 53.98 -8.05
C PRO A 125 19.67 53.39 -7.86
N ALA A 126 19.43 52.82 -6.69
CA ALA A 126 18.11 52.34 -6.31
C ALA A 126 17.12 53.49 -6.57
N THR A 127 16.22 53.30 -7.54
CA THR A 127 15.11 54.24 -7.72
C THR A 127 14.43 54.34 -6.37
N LYS A 128 14.36 55.55 -5.81
CA LYS A 128 13.64 55.88 -4.57
C LYS A 128 12.17 55.47 -4.73
N ARG A 129 11.88 54.18 -4.60
CA ARG A 129 10.53 53.67 -4.37
C ARG A 129 10.38 53.62 -2.88
N VAL A 130 9.71 54.65 -2.39
CA VAL A 130 8.76 54.63 -1.27
C VAL A 130 9.05 53.56 -0.22
N ALA A 131 9.51 54.04 0.93
CA ALA A 131 9.58 53.30 2.18
C ALA A 131 8.21 52.68 2.54
N SER A 132 7.94 51.46 2.07
CA SER A 132 6.90 50.58 2.64
C SER A 132 7.00 49.11 2.20
N ALA A 133 8.13 48.67 1.64
CA ALA A 133 8.44 47.25 1.58
C ALA A 133 9.62 47.02 2.51
N ARG A 134 9.34 46.77 3.81
CA ARG A 134 10.32 46.17 4.72
C ARG A 134 10.91 44.99 3.97
N SER A 135 12.16 45.11 3.52
CA SER A 135 12.82 44.05 2.77
C SER A 135 12.89 42.85 3.70
N MET A 136 12.06 41.83 3.44
CA MET A 136 12.06 40.60 4.22
C MET A 136 13.50 40.07 4.22
N PRO A 137 14.11 39.85 5.40
CA PRO A 137 15.48 39.41 5.45
C PRO A 137 15.57 38.01 4.82
N GLN A 138 16.63 37.77 4.02
CA GLN A 138 16.72 36.62 3.11
C GLN A 138 16.55 35.24 3.78
N TRP A 139 16.79 35.14 5.09
CA TRP A 139 16.57 33.92 5.86
C TRP A 139 15.06 33.61 6.03
N ILE A 140 14.22 34.64 6.20
CA ILE A 140 12.75 34.51 6.25
C ILE A 140 12.21 34.12 4.87
N GLU A 141 12.70 34.75 3.79
CA GLU A 141 12.31 34.39 2.42
C GLU A 141 12.66 32.93 2.09
N ARG A 142 13.86 32.46 2.49
CA ARG A 142 14.27 31.04 2.35
C ARG A 142 13.46 30.09 3.24
N GLY A 143 13.09 30.53 4.44
CA GLY A 143 12.25 29.75 5.35
C GLY A 143 10.85 29.56 4.78
N VAL A 144 10.22 30.65 4.32
CA VAL A 144 8.87 30.65 3.74
C VAL A 144 8.81 29.86 2.44
N THR A 145 9.80 29.99 1.55
CA THR A 145 9.80 29.20 0.30
C THR A 145 10.02 27.72 0.56
N ARG A 146 10.88 27.34 1.51
CA ARG A 146 11.05 25.93 1.91
C ARG A 146 9.80 25.37 2.56
N ALA A 147 9.14 26.16 3.43
CA ALA A 147 7.89 25.76 4.05
C ALA A 147 6.77 25.59 2.99
N MET A 148 6.66 26.50 2.02
CA MET A 148 5.71 26.41 0.90
C MET A 148 5.97 25.18 0.02
N LEU A 149 7.24 24.91 -0.34
CA LEU A 149 7.60 23.74 -1.12
C LEU A 149 7.33 22.44 -0.36
N PHE A 150 7.61 22.42 0.95
CA PHE A 150 7.29 21.27 1.79
C PHE A 150 5.77 21.07 1.85
N ALA A 151 5.00 22.13 2.11
CA ALA A 151 3.55 22.09 2.17
C ALA A 151 2.93 21.62 0.85
N SER A 152 3.44 22.07 -0.30
CA SER A 152 2.93 21.65 -1.60
C SER A 152 3.23 20.18 -1.92
N VAL A 153 4.44 19.72 -1.59
CA VAL A 153 4.80 18.30 -1.74
C VAL A 153 3.96 17.43 -0.80
N SER A 154 3.74 17.86 0.45
CA SER A 154 2.87 17.16 1.40
C SER A 154 1.40 17.16 0.95
N SER A 155 0.87 18.26 0.42
CA SER A 155 -0.50 18.27 -0.07
C SER A 155 -0.67 17.35 -1.29
N LEU A 156 0.31 17.36 -2.20
CA LEU A 156 0.30 16.48 -3.37
C LEU A 156 0.39 15.00 -2.97
N SER A 157 1.23 14.66 -1.99
CA SER A 157 1.34 13.27 -1.52
C SER A 157 0.04 12.79 -0.87
N VAL A 158 -0.62 13.64 -0.08
CA VAL A 158 -1.93 13.34 0.52
C VAL A 158 -3.01 13.18 -0.55
N MET A 159 -3.08 14.08 -1.53
CA MET A 159 -4.02 13.96 -2.66
C MET A 159 -3.79 12.68 -3.47
N CYS A 160 -2.52 12.36 -3.74
CA CYS A 160 -2.15 11.14 -4.45
C CYS A 160 -2.56 9.89 -3.66
N PHE A 161 -2.37 9.90 -2.34
CA PHE A 161 -2.84 8.84 -1.46
C PHE A 161 -4.37 8.67 -1.51
N PHE A 162 -5.14 9.76 -1.42
CA PHE A 162 -6.61 9.69 -1.53
C PHE A 162 -7.06 9.17 -2.90
N ALA A 163 -6.44 9.64 -3.98
CA ALA A 163 -6.73 9.14 -5.32
C ALA A 163 -6.44 7.64 -5.46
N LEU A 164 -5.35 7.15 -4.86
CA LEU A 164 -5.03 5.73 -4.81
C LEU A 164 -6.07 4.92 -4.02
N GLN A 165 -6.51 5.41 -2.86
CA GLN A 165 -7.56 4.74 -2.07
C GLN A 165 -8.87 4.66 -2.85
N TRP A 166 -9.28 5.77 -3.45
CA TRP A 166 -10.48 5.83 -4.28
C TRP A 166 -10.41 4.85 -5.46
N TYR A 167 -9.29 4.83 -6.18
CA TYR A 167 -9.08 3.92 -7.29
C TYR A 167 -9.15 2.46 -6.84
N ALA A 168 -8.49 2.14 -5.72
CA ALA A 168 -8.45 0.80 -5.15
C ALA A 168 -9.85 0.31 -4.77
N GLU A 169 -10.65 1.16 -4.12
CA GLU A 169 -12.04 0.87 -3.75
C GLU A 169 -12.90 0.64 -4.99
N ARG A 170 -12.82 1.52 -6.00
CA ARG A 170 -13.54 1.32 -7.27
C ARG A 170 -13.14 0.06 -8.01
N SER A 171 -11.87 -0.30 -7.99
CA SER A 171 -11.39 -1.56 -8.56
C SER A 171 -12.02 -2.76 -7.84
N GLY A 172 -12.12 -2.71 -6.51
CA GLY A 172 -12.80 -3.72 -5.71
C GLY A 172 -14.29 -3.85 -6.03
N ILE A 173 -14.99 -2.71 -6.16
CA ILE A 173 -16.40 -2.67 -6.58
C ILE A 173 -16.56 -3.27 -7.98
N GLY A 174 -15.72 -2.86 -8.94
CA GLY A 174 -15.75 -3.38 -10.31
C GLY A 174 -15.54 -4.89 -10.36
N ALA A 175 -14.57 -5.40 -9.60
CA ALA A 175 -14.33 -6.84 -9.49
C ALA A 175 -15.54 -7.58 -8.88
N ALA A 176 -16.20 -7.01 -7.87
CA ALA A 176 -17.39 -7.60 -7.28
C ALA A 176 -18.58 -7.63 -8.25
N LEU A 177 -18.75 -6.58 -9.07
CA LEU A 177 -19.80 -6.53 -10.10
C LEU A 177 -19.54 -7.56 -11.21
N GLU A 178 -18.30 -7.63 -11.72
CA GLU A 178 -17.90 -8.65 -12.72
C GLU A 178 -18.11 -10.07 -12.17
N GLN A 179 -17.72 -10.31 -10.91
CA GLN A 179 -17.94 -11.59 -10.25
C GLN A 179 -19.43 -11.91 -10.12
N ARG A 180 -20.24 -10.94 -9.71
CA ARG A 180 -21.68 -11.13 -9.52
C ARG A 180 -22.37 -11.44 -10.84
N GLU A 181 -22.04 -10.71 -11.91
CA GLU A 181 -22.56 -10.97 -13.24
C GLU A 181 -22.27 -12.42 -13.65
N ALA A 182 -21.00 -12.86 -13.61
CA ALA A 182 -20.62 -14.22 -13.97
C ALA A 182 -21.24 -15.31 -13.05
N MET A 183 -21.25 -15.09 -11.73
CA MET A 183 -21.79 -16.08 -10.78
C MET A 183 -23.32 -16.19 -10.81
N THR A 184 -24.02 -15.16 -11.30
CA THR A 184 -25.48 -15.18 -11.45
C THR A 184 -25.95 -15.87 -12.72
N THR A 185 -25.16 -15.86 -13.80
CA THR A 185 -25.55 -16.50 -15.06
C THR A 185 -25.50 -18.02 -14.97
N CYS A 186 -24.69 -18.58 -14.07
CA CYS A 186 -24.52 -20.03 -13.92
C CYS A 186 -24.09 -20.74 -15.22
N ASP A 187 -23.51 -19.99 -16.16
CA ASP A 187 -23.00 -20.49 -17.43
C ASP A 187 -21.56 -20.97 -17.24
N PRO A 188 -21.26 -22.27 -17.43
CA PRO A 188 -19.91 -22.81 -17.26
C PRO A 188 -18.87 -22.15 -18.19
N GLU A 189 -19.27 -21.64 -19.36
CA GLU A 189 -18.37 -20.93 -20.28
C GLU A 189 -17.97 -19.54 -19.73
N GLN A 190 -18.85 -18.90 -18.96
CA GLN A 190 -18.59 -17.61 -18.30
C GLN A 190 -17.93 -17.76 -16.93
N LEU A 191 -17.83 -19.01 -16.43
CA LEU A 191 -17.25 -19.36 -15.14
C LEU A 191 -15.97 -20.20 -15.30
N PRO A 192 -14.92 -19.70 -15.98
CA PRO A 192 -13.71 -20.46 -16.20
C PRO A 192 -13.03 -20.77 -14.87
N PHE A 193 -12.77 -22.05 -14.61
CA PHE A 193 -11.85 -22.48 -13.57
C PHE A 193 -10.41 -22.09 -14.00
N PRO A 194 -9.55 -21.56 -13.13
CA PRO A 194 -9.67 -21.45 -11.67
C PRO A 194 -10.19 -20.09 -11.17
N ARG A 195 -10.70 -19.22 -12.05
CA ARG A 195 -11.09 -17.84 -11.72
C ARG A 195 -12.28 -17.81 -10.76
N PHE A 196 -13.24 -18.71 -10.98
CA PHE A 196 -14.38 -18.93 -10.11
C PHE A 196 -14.29 -20.33 -9.50
N LYS A 197 -14.32 -20.42 -8.17
CA LYS A 197 -14.16 -21.69 -7.45
C LYS A 197 -15.49 -22.10 -6.84
N PRO A 198 -16.28 -22.95 -7.51
CA PRO A 198 -17.45 -23.59 -6.92
C PRO A 198 -17.01 -24.50 -5.77
N VAL A 199 -17.67 -24.40 -4.63
CA VAL A 199 -17.37 -25.15 -3.42
C VAL A 199 -18.62 -25.66 -2.74
N VAL A 200 -18.47 -26.77 -2.02
CA VAL A 200 -19.43 -27.26 -1.04
C VAL A 200 -18.74 -27.32 0.31
N ILE A 201 -19.31 -26.61 1.28
CA ILE A 201 -18.80 -26.50 2.64
C ILE A 201 -19.79 -27.17 3.58
N GLN A 202 -19.29 -28.07 4.42
CA GLN A 202 -20.06 -28.67 5.52
C GLN A 202 -19.50 -28.20 6.85
N ARG A 203 -20.37 -27.69 7.71
CA ARG A 203 -20.03 -27.17 9.03
C ARG A 203 -20.86 -27.88 10.09
N GLY A 204 -20.22 -28.38 11.14
CA GLY A 204 -20.88 -28.89 12.34
C GLY A 204 -21.13 -27.77 13.33
N ILE A 205 -22.38 -27.60 13.76
CA ILE A 205 -22.78 -26.66 14.80
C ILE A 205 -23.49 -27.47 15.89
N GLY A 206 -22.76 -27.80 16.97
CA GLY A 206 -23.27 -28.69 17.99
C GLY A 206 -23.58 -30.08 17.41
N SER A 207 -24.85 -30.48 17.44
CA SER A 207 -25.32 -31.78 16.92
C SER A 207 -25.81 -31.73 15.46
N THR A 208 -25.91 -30.54 14.85
CA THR A 208 -26.39 -30.39 13.47
C THR A 208 -25.27 -30.14 12.49
N THR A 209 -25.45 -30.57 11.24
CA THR A 209 -24.55 -30.26 10.13
C THR A 209 -25.25 -29.34 9.14
N GLU A 210 -24.66 -28.18 8.93
CA GLU A 210 -25.06 -27.22 7.91
C GLU A 210 -24.24 -27.43 6.65
N ARG A 211 -24.90 -27.31 5.50
CA ARG A 211 -24.27 -27.44 4.18
C ARG A 211 -24.48 -26.16 3.40
N TYR A 212 -23.38 -25.59 2.94
CA TYR A 212 -23.30 -24.42 2.10
C TYR A 212 -22.78 -24.84 0.73
N ALA A 213 -23.44 -24.41 -0.34
CA ALA A 213 -22.99 -24.63 -1.71
C ALA A 213 -23.00 -23.28 -2.43
N GLY A 214 -21.92 -22.97 -3.15
CA GLY A 214 -21.78 -21.65 -3.74
C GLY A 214 -20.43 -21.44 -4.41
N PHE A 215 -20.22 -20.23 -4.91
CA PHE A 215 -18.93 -19.77 -5.42
C PHE A 215 -18.17 -19.05 -4.32
N THR A 216 -16.88 -19.34 -4.15
CA THR A 216 -16.06 -18.56 -3.21
C THR A 216 -15.85 -17.16 -3.76
N ILE A 217 -16.20 -16.14 -2.97
CA ILE A 217 -15.88 -14.75 -3.24
C ILE A 217 -14.44 -14.47 -2.78
N THR A 218 -14.16 -14.76 -1.50
CA THR A 218 -12.84 -14.64 -0.90
C THR A 218 -12.75 -15.49 0.37
N CYS A 219 -11.55 -15.90 0.76
CA CYS A 219 -11.31 -16.65 1.99
C CYS A 219 -10.23 -15.96 2.82
N ALA A 220 -10.39 -16.02 4.14
CA ALA A 220 -9.47 -15.51 5.13
C ALA A 220 -9.21 -16.57 6.21
N SER A 221 -8.34 -16.24 7.17
CA SER A 221 -8.00 -17.14 8.27
C SER A 221 -9.22 -17.58 9.11
N THR A 222 -10.24 -16.72 9.22
CA THR A 222 -11.45 -16.89 10.03
C THR A 222 -12.58 -17.63 9.31
N GLY A 223 -12.56 -17.71 7.98
CA GLY A 223 -13.66 -18.27 7.20
C GLY A 223 -13.64 -17.85 5.73
N CYS A 224 -14.71 -18.15 5.02
CA CYS A 224 -14.87 -17.84 3.59
C CYS A 224 -16.18 -17.12 3.32
N ALA A 225 -16.14 -16.13 2.45
CA ALA A 225 -17.31 -15.55 1.82
C ALA A 225 -17.73 -16.44 0.65
N VAL A 226 -18.99 -16.88 0.65
CA VAL A 226 -19.55 -17.74 -0.39
C VAL A 226 -20.84 -17.13 -0.91
N TYR A 227 -20.96 -17.05 -2.23
CA TYR A 227 -22.19 -16.68 -2.92
C TYR A 227 -22.99 -17.93 -3.28
N ASP A 228 -24.21 -18.04 -2.75
CA ASP A 228 -25.18 -19.07 -3.12
C ASP A 228 -25.99 -18.57 -4.33
N PRO A 229 -25.79 -19.11 -5.54
CA PRO A 229 -26.51 -18.65 -6.73
C PRO A 229 -27.99 -19.05 -6.73
N PHE A 230 -28.37 -20.11 -5.99
CA PHE A 230 -29.76 -20.56 -5.90
C PHE A 230 -30.56 -19.61 -5.01
N ARG A 231 -30.00 -19.21 -3.87
CA ARG A 231 -30.63 -18.24 -2.96
C ARG A 231 -30.35 -16.78 -3.32
N GLN A 232 -29.41 -16.54 -4.23
CA GLN A 232 -28.90 -15.21 -4.61
C GLN A 232 -28.40 -14.38 -3.42
N ILE A 233 -27.76 -15.03 -2.46
CA ILE A 233 -27.27 -14.41 -1.23
C ILE A 233 -25.78 -14.70 -1.06
N ALA A 234 -25.01 -13.67 -0.73
CA ALA A 234 -23.65 -13.82 -0.24
C ALA A 234 -23.67 -13.97 1.29
N GLN A 235 -22.94 -14.95 1.80
CA GLN A 235 -22.89 -15.23 3.23
C GLN A 235 -21.46 -15.56 3.67
N PHE A 236 -21.16 -15.20 4.91
CA PHE A 236 -19.92 -15.59 5.57
C PHE A 236 -20.06 -16.98 6.18
N VAL A 237 -19.17 -17.89 5.82
CA VAL A 237 -19.07 -19.23 6.38
C VAL A 237 -17.86 -19.26 7.31
N PRO A 238 -18.06 -19.30 8.65
CA PRO A 238 -16.97 -19.38 9.60
C PRO A 238 -16.17 -20.67 9.42
N ARG A 239 -14.88 -20.61 9.70
CA ARG A 239 -13.99 -21.78 9.69
C ARG A 239 -14.24 -22.72 10.87
N ASP A 240 -14.84 -22.22 11.94
CA ASP A 240 -15.08 -23.00 13.16
C ASP A 240 -16.06 -24.14 12.89
N GLY A 241 -15.72 -25.36 13.30
CA GLY A 241 -16.56 -26.53 13.05
C GLY A 241 -16.61 -26.94 11.58
N LEU A 242 -15.68 -26.48 10.74
CA LEU A 242 -15.54 -26.93 9.35
C LEU A 242 -15.26 -28.45 9.33
N VAL A 243 -16.21 -29.21 8.81
CA VAL A 243 -16.10 -30.67 8.66
C VAL A 243 -15.50 -31.01 7.30
N ARG A 244 -15.95 -30.31 6.25
CA ARG A 244 -15.55 -30.60 4.87
C ARG A 244 -15.57 -29.35 4.01
N PHE A 245 -14.56 -29.22 3.16
CA PHE A 245 -14.43 -28.14 2.18
C PHE A 245 -14.00 -28.77 0.86
N ASP A 246 -14.97 -29.02 -0.02
CA ASP A 246 -14.72 -29.68 -1.29
C ASP A 246 -14.90 -28.70 -2.45
N THR A 247 -14.03 -28.79 -3.45
CA THR A 247 -14.30 -28.20 -4.77
C THR A 247 -15.46 -28.92 -5.42
N ALA A 248 -16.39 -28.16 -6.00
CA ALA A 248 -17.58 -28.68 -6.68
C ALA A 248 -17.52 -28.39 -8.18
N THR A 249 -18.53 -28.83 -8.92
CA THR A 249 -18.76 -28.35 -10.30
C THR A 249 -19.75 -27.18 -10.29
N VAL A 250 -19.75 -26.38 -11.36
CA VAL A 250 -20.74 -25.30 -11.56
C VAL A 250 -22.17 -25.86 -11.45
N ASP A 251 -22.44 -26.98 -12.12
CA ASP A 251 -23.75 -27.65 -12.07
C ASP A 251 -24.18 -28.05 -10.64
N GLN A 252 -23.27 -28.56 -9.81
CA GLN A 252 -23.61 -28.96 -8.44
C GLN A 252 -24.03 -27.79 -7.55
N VAL A 253 -23.55 -26.59 -7.87
CA VAL A 253 -23.80 -25.37 -7.10
C VAL A 253 -25.00 -24.60 -7.66
N CYS A 254 -25.11 -24.50 -8.99
CA CYS A 254 -26.18 -23.78 -9.68
C CYS A 254 -27.46 -24.60 -9.85
N HIS A 255 -27.33 -25.91 -10.00
CA HIS A 255 -28.43 -26.86 -10.18
C HIS A 255 -28.31 -27.98 -9.15
N PRO A 256 -28.46 -27.66 -7.84
CA PRO A 256 -28.39 -28.67 -6.81
C PRO A 256 -29.45 -29.73 -7.10
N ALA A 257 -29.02 -30.97 -7.34
CA ALA A 257 -29.92 -32.08 -7.54
C ALA A 257 -30.91 -32.11 -6.38
N THR A 258 -32.21 -32.03 -6.68
CA THR A 258 -33.26 -32.28 -5.71
C THR A 258 -32.93 -33.62 -5.03
N ARG A 259 -33.01 -33.63 -3.70
CA ARG A 259 -32.43 -34.64 -2.78
C ARG A 259 -32.94 -36.10 -2.98
N ASN A 260 -33.59 -36.40 -4.09
CA ASN A 260 -34.17 -37.71 -4.45
C ASN A 260 -33.43 -38.43 -5.59
N ALA A 261 -32.36 -37.87 -6.17
CA ALA A 261 -31.45 -38.68 -6.98
C ALA A 261 -30.56 -39.49 -6.01
N ALA A 262 -30.90 -40.77 -5.87
CA ALA A 262 -30.26 -41.76 -5.01
C ALA A 262 -28.76 -41.50 -4.80
N ALA A 263 -28.32 -41.58 -3.54
CA ALA A 263 -26.90 -41.58 -3.18
C ALA A 263 -26.16 -42.56 -4.09
N LYS A 264 -25.43 -42.03 -5.07
CA LYS A 264 -24.60 -42.84 -5.96
C LYS A 264 -23.54 -43.47 -5.06
N ALA A 265 -23.62 -44.79 -4.92
CA ALA A 265 -22.74 -45.57 -4.07
C ALA A 265 -21.29 -45.20 -4.35
N ALA A 266 -20.53 -44.90 -3.29
CA ALA A 266 -19.09 -44.71 -3.38
C ALA A 266 -18.48 -45.97 -4.01
N VAL A 267 -17.86 -45.81 -5.18
CA VAL A 267 -17.03 -46.86 -5.77
C VAL A 267 -15.80 -46.98 -4.87
N PRO A 268 -15.56 -48.13 -4.22
CA PRO A 268 -14.35 -48.29 -3.42
C PRO A 268 -13.13 -48.20 -4.34
N ALA A 269 -12.15 -47.42 -3.92
CA ALA A 269 -10.86 -47.32 -4.58
C ALA A 269 -10.26 -48.72 -4.75
N ALA A 270 -9.98 -49.11 -5.99
CA ALA A 270 -9.19 -50.29 -6.28
C ALA A 270 -7.81 -50.13 -5.65
N ARG A 271 -7.43 -51.10 -4.81
CA ARG A 271 -6.07 -51.23 -4.30
C ARG A 271 -5.15 -51.63 -5.45
N HIS A 272 -4.17 -50.80 -5.74
CA HIS A 272 -2.92 -51.21 -6.37
C HIS A 272 -1.76 -50.67 -5.53
#